data_AF-A0A7J9EM74-F1
#
_entry.id   AF-A0A7J9EM74-F1
#
_cell.length_a   1.000
_cell.length_b   1.000
_cell.length_c   1.000
_cell.angle_alpha   90.00
_cell.angle_beta   90.00
_cell.angle_gamma   90.00
#
_symmetry.space_group_name_H-M   'P 1'
#
loop_
_entity.id
_entity.type
_entity.pdbx_description
1 polymer ?
#
loop_
_entity_poly.entity_id
_entity_poly.type
_entity_poly.pdbx_seq_one_letter_code
_entity_poly.pdbx_strand_id
1 'polypeptide(L)'
;SVHIAGTKGKGSTAAYLSNILRSEGYSVGCYTSSPHMLSIRERMSVGKMGKPVSSNALNCLFHSIKRSLNEAIVLENGCLSHFEVLTAVAFALFAQENVDIAIIEAGLGGARDATNVISSSELDASIITTIGEEHLAALGGSLESIAMAKAGIIKHGRPVILGGPFLPHIDRILRDRASSMFSPIVSASDAGVRTSIKGIGTFKGRPSQCCDLVIELDHGSQSSIELRDLNLSMLGTHQLQNAVTATCAALCLRNQGWRISNGSIRAGLENTFLPGRSQFLTSKEAEKLGLSGSTVLVDGAHTKDSAKALLETIQTTFPDSRLAIVVAMASDKDHLAFAKEFLSGKQLEAVFLTEADIAGGTSRKTSATALRD
;
A
#
# COMPACT_ATOMS: atom_id res chain seq x y z
N SER A 1 13.07 9.07 -7.38
CA SER A 1 12.18 7.95 -6.98
C SER A 1 11.83 7.99 -5.51
N VAL A 2 10.68 7.43 -5.12
CA VAL A 2 10.31 7.17 -3.74
C VAL A 2 10.21 5.66 -3.50
N HIS A 3 10.88 5.15 -2.48
CA HIS A 3 10.92 3.72 -2.17
C HIS A 3 10.13 3.42 -0.90
N ILE A 4 9.19 2.48 -0.96
CA ILE A 4 8.22 2.20 0.11
C ILE A 4 8.39 0.76 0.60
N ALA A 5 8.74 0.59 1.87
CA ALA A 5 8.74 -0.69 2.56
C ALA A 5 7.78 -0.65 3.76
N GLY A 6 7.51 -1.83 4.32
CA GLY A 6 6.52 -1.98 5.39
C GLY A 6 5.86 -3.36 5.39
N THR A 7 5.17 -3.70 6.48
CA THR A 7 4.37 -4.91 6.58
C THR A 7 3.03 -4.67 5.89
N LYS A 8 2.23 -3.72 6.37
CA LYS A 8 0.93 -3.34 5.78
C LYS A 8 0.93 -1.88 5.28
N GLY A 9 -0.04 -1.51 4.46
CA GLY A 9 -0.22 -0.11 4.01
C GLY A 9 0.71 0.37 2.89
N LYS A 10 1.68 -0.45 2.45
CA LYS A 10 2.61 -0.13 1.36
C LYS A 10 1.89 0.29 0.07
N GLY A 11 1.07 -0.60 -0.51
CA GLY A 11 0.30 -0.33 -1.73
C GLY A 11 -0.68 0.84 -1.59
N SER A 12 -1.37 0.98 -0.45
CA SER A 12 -2.25 2.13 -0.19
C SER A 12 -1.48 3.45 -0.16
N THR A 13 -0.33 3.49 0.53
CA THR A 13 0.53 4.69 0.60
C THR A 13 1.11 5.03 -0.76
N ALA A 14 1.53 4.02 -1.53
CA ALA A 14 1.98 4.19 -2.91
C ALA A 14 0.88 4.77 -3.81
N ALA A 15 -0.36 4.28 -3.67
CA ALA A 15 -1.51 4.76 -4.43
C ALA A 15 -1.85 6.23 -4.09
N TYR A 16 -1.90 6.57 -2.81
CA TYR A 16 -2.11 7.95 -2.36
C TYR A 16 -1.04 8.89 -2.91
N LEU A 17 0.23 8.57 -2.69
CA LEU A 17 1.35 9.42 -3.14
C LEU A 17 1.37 9.57 -4.66
N SER A 18 1.14 8.48 -5.40
CA SER A 18 1.07 8.51 -6.86
C SER A 18 -0.05 9.42 -7.36
N ASN A 19 -1.23 9.39 -6.73
CA ASN A 19 -2.35 10.22 -7.13
C ASN A 19 -2.19 11.69 -6.72
N ILE A 20 -1.51 11.99 -5.60
CA ILE A 20 -1.13 13.35 -5.23
C ILE A 20 -0.24 13.95 -6.34
N LEU A 21 0.81 13.23 -6.73
CA LEU A 21 1.76 13.68 -7.74
C LEU A 21 1.11 13.79 -9.14
N ARG A 22 0.25 12.85 -9.50
CA ARG A 22 -0.53 12.91 -10.76
C ARG A 22 -1.52 14.07 -10.79
N SER A 23 -2.15 14.39 -9.65
CA SER A 23 -3.10 15.52 -9.56
C SER A 23 -2.42 16.87 -9.81
N GLU A 24 -1.13 16.97 -9.49
CA GLU A 24 -0.31 18.13 -9.82
C GLU A 24 0.19 18.14 -11.27
N GLY A 25 0.05 17.02 -11.99
CA GLY A 25 0.35 16.89 -13.41
C GLY A 25 1.65 16.18 -13.75
N TYR A 26 2.33 15.57 -12.76
CA TYR A 26 3.52 14.75 -12.99
C TYR A 26 3.19 13.43 -13.69
N SER A 27 4.10 12.98 -14.55
CA SER A 27 4.15 11.63 -15.07
C SER A 27 4.73 10.70 -14.01
N VAL A 28 3.91 9.81 -13.46
CA VAL A 28 4.31 8.96 -12.33
C VAL A 28 4.33 7.49 -12.74
N GLY A 29 5.51 6.87 -12.62
CA GLY A 29 5.65 5.42 -12.65
C GLY A 29 5.34 4.85 -11.27
N CYS A 30 4.48 3.86 -11.16
CA CYS A 30 4.20 3.19 -9.89
C CYS A 30 4.35 1.68 -10.07
N TYR A 31 5.25 1.09 -9.29
CA TYR A 31 5.46 -0.35 -9.21
C TYR A 31 4.99 -0.85 -7.85
N THR A 32 3.92 -1.64 -7.84
CA THR A 32 3.38 -2.25 -6.63
C THR A 32 3.76 -3.71 -6.57
N SER A 33 4.43 -4.11 -5.49
CA SER A 33 4.86 -5.48 -5.26
C SER A 33 3.72 -6.37 -4.75
N SER A 34 2.63 -5.76 -4.27
CA SER A 34 1.42 -6.48 -3.92
C SER A 34 0.89 -7.32 -5.10
N PRO A 35 0.34 -8.51 -4.84
CA PRO A 35 -0.25 -9.32 -5.89
C PRO A 35 -1.38 -8.56 -6.61
N HIS A 36 -1.50 -8.80 -7.91
CA HIS A 36 -2.57 -8.24 -8.73
C HIS A 36 -3.87 -9.02 -8.49
N MET A 37 -5.02 -8.38 -8.71
CA MET A 37 -6.32 -9.03 -8.60
C MET A 37 -6.70 -9.74 -9.91
N LEU A 38 -6.59 -9.07 -11.06
CA LEU A 38 -7.04 -9.62 -12.34
C LEU A 38 -5.89 -9.80 -13.33
N SER A 39 -4.93 -8.88 -13.36
CA SER A 39 -3.86 -8.87 -14.36
C SER A 39 -2.53 -8.38 -13.81
N ILE A 40 -1.43 -9.04 -14.20
CA ILE A 40 -0.06 -8.60 -13.87
C ILE A 40 0.23 -7.14 -14.22
N ARG A 41 -0.50 -6.59 -15.20
CA ARG A 41 -0.44 -5.19 -15.60
C ARG A 41 -0.78 -4.22 -14.47
N GLU A 42 -1.60 -4.64 -13.50
CA GLU A 42 -1.94 -3.82 -12.33
C GLU A 42 -0.72 -3.49 -11.47
N ARG A 43 0.34 -4.31 -11.54
CA ARG A 43 1.57 -4.07 -10.78
C ARG A 43 2.40 -2.90 -11.32
N MET A 44 2.10 -2.42 -12.53
CA MET A 44 2.84 -1.34 -13.20
C MET A 44 1.85 -0.34 -13.79
N SER A 45 1.87 0.90 -13.29
CA SER A 45 1.15 2.02 -13.90
C SER A 45 2.12 3.13 -14.26
N VAL A 46 1.83 3.85 -15.35
CA VAL A 46 2.68 4.93 -15.87
C VAL A 46 1.86 6.12 -16.32
N GLY A 47 2.53 7.27 -16.45
CA GLY A 47 1.94 8.49 -16.97
C GLY A 47 1.08 9.25 -15.96
N LYS A 48 0.37 10.25 -16.49
CA LYS A 48 -0.43 11.22 -15.70
C LYS A 48 -1.78 10.66 -15.25
N MET A 49 -2.29 9.64 -15.95
CA MET A 49 -3.62 9.06 -15.69
C MET A 49 -3.60 7.82 -14.80
N GLY A 50 -2.42 7.24 -14.55
CA GLY A 50 -2.26 6.12 -13.62
C GLY A 50 -2.97 4.83 -14.03
N LYS A 51 -3.22 4.62 -15.32
CA LYS A 51 -3.80 3.38 -15.82
C LYS A 51 -2.75 2.26 -15.78
N PRO A 52 -3.15 1.00 -15.55
CA PRO A 52 -2.29 -0.15 -15.77
C PRO A 52 -1.66 -0.11 -17.16
N VAL A 53 -0.41 -0.54 -17.26
CA VAL A 53 0.31 -0.58 -18.55
C VAL A 53 -0.48 -1.40 -19.58
N SER A 54 -0.51 -0.94 -20.84
CA SER A 54 -1.18 -1.68 -21.90
C SER A 54 -0.45 -3.00 -22.21
N SER A 55 -1.18 -4.02 -22.67
CA SER A 55 -0.58 -5.29 -23.07
C SER A 55 0.45 -5.10 -24.20
N ASN A 56 0.15 -4.20 -25.13
CA ASN A 56 1.04 -3.92 -26.26
C ASN A 56 2.34 -3.27 -25.79
N ALA A 57 2.27 -2.26 -24.92
CA ALA A 57 3.46 -1.61 -24.36
C ALA A 57 4.34 -2.62 -23.59
N LEU A 58 3.72 -3.46 -22.76
CA LEU A 58 4.45 -4.47 -22.00
C LEU A 58 5.11 -5.53 -22.90
N ASN A 59 4.42 -5.98 -23.96
CA ASN A 59 4.98 -6.93 -24.94
C ASN A 59 6.12 -6.32 -25.75
N CYS A 60 5.98 -5.07 -26.21
CA CYS A 60 7.04 -4.35 -26.92
C CYS A 60 8.27 -4.19 -26.02
N LEU A 61 8.07 -3.77 -24.77
CA LEU A 61 9.15 -3.65 -23.80
C LEU A 61 9.84 -4.99 -23.58
N PHE A 62 9.07 -6.06 -23.32
CA PHE A 62 9.63 -7.39 -23.09
C PHE A 62 10.49 -7.85 -24.26
N HIS A 63 10.07 -7.62 -25.51
CA HIS A 63 10.88 -7.92 -26.68
C HIS A 63 12.16 -7.08 -26.75
N SER A 64 12.10 -5.79 -26.38
CA SER A 64 13.26 -4.90 -26.42
C SER A 64 14.35 -5.31 -25.41
N ILE A 65 13.97 -5.77 -24.21
CA ILE A 65 14.91 -6.17 -23.16
C ILE A 65 15.21 -7.67 -23.15
N LYS A 66 14.56 -8.46 -24.03
CA LYS A 66 14.68 -9.93 -24.06
C LYS A 66 16.12 -10.41 -24.15
N ARG A 67 16.95 -9.72 -24.95
CA ARG A 67 18.37 -10.06 -25.10
C ARG A 67 19.12 -9.93 -23.76
N SER A 68 19.01 -8.77 -23.12
CA SER A 68 19.65 -8.51 -21.83
C SER A 68 19.13 -9.43 -20.73
N LEU A 69 17.82 -9.75 -20.73
CA LEU A 69 17.24 -10.73 -19.82
C LEU A 69 17.83 -12.13 -20.03
N ASN A 70 17.95 -12.59 -21.27
CA ASN A 70 18.53 -13.91 -21.57
C ASN A 70 20.01 -13.99 -21.14
N GLU A 71 20.78 -12.92 -21.38
CA GLU A 71 22.17 -12.83 -20.94
C GLU A 71 22.26 -12.88 -19.40
N ALA A 72 21.40 -12.16 -18.68
CA ALA A 72 21.32 -12.20 -17.22
C ALA A 72 20.91 -13.58 -16.69
N ILE A 73 19.96 -14.26 -17.33
CA ILE A 73 19.54 -15.63 -16.96
C ILE A 73 20.72 -16.60 -17.06
N VAL A 74 21.56 -16.48 -18.11
CA VAL A 74 22.75 -17.32 -18.27
C VAL A 74 23.79 -17.01 -17.19
N LEU A 75 24.05 -15.73 -16.92
CA LEU A 75 25.02 -15.30 -15.90
C LEU A 75 24.65 -15.78 -14.49
N GLU A 76 23.36 -15.76 -14.16
CA GLU A 76 22.82 -16.21 -12.87
C GLU A 76 22.50 -17.71 -12.85
N ASN A 77 22.96 -18.49 -13.82
CA ASN A 77 22.72 -19.94 -13.94
C ASN A 77 21.23 -20.34 -13.86
N GLY A 78 20.34 -19.48 -14.35
CA GLY A 78 18.89 -19.70 -14.33
C GLY A 78 18.22 -19.40 -12.99
N CYS A 79 18.93 -18.84 -12.01
CA CYS A 79 18.40 -18.62 -10.65
C CYS A 79 17.62 -17.31 -10.47
N LEU A 80 17.38 -16.54 -11.55
CA LEU A 80 16.59 -15.31 -11.47
C LEU A 80 15.13 -15.61 -11.08
N SER A 81 14.68 -14.96 -10.02
CA SER A 81 13.31 -15.06 -9.55
C SER A 81 12.35 -14.29 -10.46
N HIS A 82 11.08 -14.71 -10.45
CA HIS A 82 10.02 -13.97 -11.14
C HIS A 82 9.94 -12.50 -10.69
N PHE A 83 10.21 -12.22 -9.41
CA PHE A 83 10.14 -10.88 -8.86
C PHE A 83 11.29 -9.97 -9.34
N GLU A 84 12.51 -10.52 -9.47
CA GLU A 84 13.65 -9.77 -10.01
C GLU A 84 13.43 -9.41 -11.48
N VAL A 85 12.97 -10.37 -12.30
CA VAL A 85 12.65 -10.12 -13.71
C VAL A 85 11.57 -9.05 -13.84
N LEU A 86 10.49 -9.15 -13.05
CA LEU A 86 9.41 -8.17 -13.09
C LEU A 86 9.87 -6.77 -12.64
N THR A 87 10.74 -6.69 -11.64
CA THR A 87 11.31 -5.43 -11.15
C THR A 87 12.19 -4.77 -12.22
N ALA A 88 13.03 -5.55 -12.91
CA ALA A 88 13.83 -5.06 -14.03
C ALA A 88 12.96 -4.54 -15.18
N VAL A 89 11.89 -5.26 -15.52
CA VAL A 89 10.89 -4.81 -16.51
C VAL A 89 10.25 -3.49 -16.09
N ALA A 90 9.88 -3.34 -14.82
CA ALA A 90 9.26 -2.11 -14.31
C ALA A 90 10.21 -0.91 -14.42
N PHE A 91 11.49 -1.06 -14.06
CA PHE A 91 12.46 0.03 -14.21
C PHE A 91 12.72 0.39 -15.67
N ALA A 92 12.85 -0.61 -16.55
CA ALA A 92 13.00 -0.38 -17.99
C ALA A 92 11.78 0.35 -18.58
N LEU A 93 10.56 0.01 -18.13
CA LEU A 93 9.34 0.70 -18.53
C LEU A 93 9.36 2.17 -18.11
N PHE A 94 9.72 2.45 -16.86
CA PHE A 94 9.73 3.83 -16.34
C PHE A 94 10.78 4.71 -17.02
N ALA A 95 11.93 4.14 -17.36
CA ALA A 95 12.94 4.82 -18.17
C ALA A 95 12.45 5.08 -19.59
N GLN A 96 11.83 4.10 -20.26
CA GLN A 96 11.31 4.26 -21.62
C GLN A 96 10.19 5.31 -21.70
N GLU A 97 9.31 5.33 -20.70
CA GLU A 97 8.19 6.28 -20.62
C GLU A 97 8.60 7.67 -20.10
N ASN A 98 9.88 7.87 -19.75
CA ASN A 98 10.43 9.12 -19.20
C ASN A 98 9.56 9.69 -18.07
N VAL A 99 9.26 8.86 -17.06
CA VAL A 99 8.47 9.31 -15.90
C VAL A 99 9.25 10.36 -15.09
N ASP A 100 8.55 11.36 -14.58
CA ASP A 100 9.16 12.40 -13.75
C ASP A 100 9.63 11.80 -12.41
N ILE A 101 8.83 10.88 -11.87
CA ILE A 101 9.11 10.21 -10.60
C ILE A 101 8.55 8.79 -10.58
N ALA A 102 9.31 7.87 -9.99
CA ALA A 102 8.89 6.49 -9.79
C ALA A 102 8.59 6.22 -8.31
N ILE A 103 7.42 5.65 -8.03
CA ILE A 103 6.98 5.17 -6.71
C ILE A 103 7.12 3.65 -6.69
N ILE A 104 8.03 3.15 -5.86
CA ILE A 104 8.48 1.77 -5.89
C ILE A 104 8.12 1.10 -4.57
N GLU A 105 7.29 0.07 -4.62
CA GLU A 105 6.96 -0.76 -3.47
C GLU A 105 7.95 -1.93 -3.35
N ALA A 106 8.59 -2.09 -2.20
CA ALA A 106 9.40 -3.26 -1.90
C ALA A 106 8.53 -4.51 -1.78
N GLY A 107 9.00 -5.64 -2.32
CA GLY A 107 8.31 -6.94 -2.23
C GLY A 107 8.37 -7.51 -0.83
N LEU A 108 9.55 -7.93 -0.42
CA LEU A 108 9.79 -8.59 0.84
C LEU A 108 10.99 -7.97 1.56
N GLY A 109 10.76 -7.55 2.81
CA GLY A 109 11.79 -6.87 3.58
C GLY A 109 12.09 -5.48 3.00
N GLY A 110 13.29 -5.33 2.44
CA GLY A 110 13.80 -4.07 1.89
C GLY A 110 15.29 -4.16 1.54
N ALA A 111 16.14 -4.47 2.52
CA ALA A 111 17.60 -4.51 2.38
C ALA A 111 18.09 -5.39 1.23
N ARG A 112 17.48 -6.57 1.07
CA ARG A 112 17.78 -7.57 0.03
C ARG A 112 16.67 -7.71 -1.00
N ASP A 113 15.77 -6.73 -1.07
CA ASP A 113 14.68 -6.74 -2.05
C ASP A 113 15.21 -6.35 -3.43
N ALA A 114 14.69 -6.96 -4.49
CA ALA A 114 15.10 -6.66 -5.87
C ALA A 114 14.93 -5.17 -6.23
N THR A 115 14.01 -4.46 -5.55
CA THR A 115 13.80 -3.03 -5.76
C THR A 115 14.88 -2.14 -5.13
N ASN A 116 15.71 -2.67 -4.23
CA ASN A 116 16.71 -1.89 -3.48
C ASN A 116 18.02 -1.61 -4.25
N VAL A 117 17.94 -1.63 -5.58
CA VAL A 117 19.03 -1.22 -6.49
C VAL A 117 19.06 0.29 -6.71
N ILE A 118 18.05 1.03 -6.24
CA ILE A 118 17.95 2.49 -6.37
C ILE A 118 19.10 3.16 -5.59
N SER A 119 19.88 3.98 -6.29
CA SER A 119 21.01 4.71 -5.70
C SER A 119 20.56 5.86 -4.81
N SER A 120 21.43 6.32 -3.90
CA SER A 120 21.14 7.52 -3.08
C SER A 120 20.93 8.76 -3.96
N SER A 121 21.58 8.87 -5.11
CA SER A 121 21.42 10.01 -6.03
C SER A 121 20.05 10.06 -6.70
N GLU A 122 19.41 8.92 -6.90
CA GLU A 122 18.12 8.80 -7.60
C GLU A 122 16.92 8.66 -6.65
N LEU A 123 17.17 8.56 -5.35
CA LEU A 123 16.14 8.47 -4.33
C LEU A 123 15.81 9.85 -3.75
N ASP A 124 14.56 10.29 -3.89
CA ASP A 124 14.06 11.52 -3.28
C ASP A 124 13.63 11.28 -1.82
N ALA A 125 13.02 10.12 -1.54
CA ALA A 125 12.61 9.74 -0.20
C ALA A 125 12.44 8.22 -0.04
N SER A 126 12.58 7.74 1.20
CA SER A 126 12.19 6.39 1.60
C SER A 126 11.00 6.44 2.55
N ILE A 127 10.12 5.44 2.53
CA ILE A 127 8.95 5.35 3.40
C ILE A 127 8.93 3.98 4.06
N ILE A 128 8.80 3.95 5.39
CA ILE A 128 8.53 2.74 6.16
C ILE A 128 7.12 2.87 6.73
N THR A 129 6.13 2.13 6.21
CA THR A 129 4.74 2.28 6.65
C THR A 129 4.51 1.72 8.05
N THR A 130 4.44 0.40 8.19
CA THR A 130 4.26 -0.30 9.47
C THR A 130 5.26 -1.45 9.60
N ILE A 131 5.54 -1.84 10.85
CA ILE A 131 6.30 -3.05 11.19
C ILE A 131 5.36 -3.97 11.95
N GLY A 132 5.25 -5.21 11.51
CA GLY A 132 4.41 -6.24 12.12
C GLY A 132 4.85 -7.62 11.67
N GLU A 133 4.34 -8.65 12.35
CA GLU A 133 4.72 -10.05 12.15
C GLU A 133 4.21 -10.57 10.80
N GLU A 134 5.08 -10.59 9.80
CA GLU A 134 4.80 -11.21 8.51
C GLU A 134 6.11 -11.73 7.91
N HIS A 135 6.07 -12.94 7.34
CA HIS A 135 7.26 -13.59 6.76
C HIS A 135 8.44 -13.77 7.74
N LEU A 136 8.15 -14.09 9.01
CA LEU A 136 9.17 -14.31 10.06
C LEU A 136 10.31 -15.23 9.61
N ALA A 137 9.97 -16.35 8.95
CA ALA A 137 10.96 -17.32 8.45
C ALA A 137 11.94 -16.72 7.42
N ALA A 138 11.50 -15.74 6.63
CA ALA A 138 12.34 -15.11 5.61
C ALA A 138 13.11 -13.90 6.14
N LEU A 139 12.64 -13.26 7.22
CA LEU A 139 13.17 -11.99 7.71
C LEU A 139 13.87 -12.08 9.06
N GLY A 140 14.21 -13.28 9.53
CA GLY A 140 15.07 -13.50 10.71
C GLY A 140 14.33 -13.76 12.03
N GLY A 141 13.02 -13.96 12.00
CA GLY A 141 12.26 -14.52 13.12
C GLY A 141 11.84 -13.54 14.24
N SER A 142 12.16 -12.26 14.15
CA SER A 142 11.75 -11.26 15.15
C SER A 142 11.25 -9.94 14.54
N LEU A 143 10.56 -9.11 15.31
CA LEU A 143 10.13 -7.78 14.85
C LEU A 143 11.33 -6.85 14.58
N GLU A 144 12.39 -6.97 15.37
CA GLU A 144 13.64 -6.23 15.20
C GLU A 144 14.35 -6.60 13.91
N SER A 145 14.41 -7.90 13.58
CA SER A 145 15.02 -8.36 12.33
C SER A 145 14.20 -7.89 11.11
N ILE A 146 12.88 -7.88 11.22
CA ILE A 146 11.96 -7.31 10.21
C ILE A 146 12.20 -5.79 10.07
N ALA A 147 12.32 -5.06 11.17
CA ALA A 147 12.59 -3.62 11.16
C ALA A 147 13.93 -3.31 10.50
N MET A 148 15.00 -4.03 10.87
CA MET A 148 16.32 -3.90 10.26
C MET A 148 16.30 -4.20 8.76
N ALA A 149 15.62 -5.28 8.35
CA ALA A 149 15.47 -5.62 6.95
C ALA A 149 14.75 -4.52 6.17
N LYS A 150 13.66 -3.96 6.70
CA LYS A 150 12.90 -2.88 6.04
C LYS A 150 13.68 -1.57 6.02
N ALA A 151 14.39 -1.23 7.10
CA ALA A 151 15.23 -0.04 7.18
C ALA A 151 16.43 -0.04 6.21
N GLY A 152 16.70 -1.17 5.54
CA GLY A 152 17.70 -1.27 4.49
C GLY A 152 17.41 -0.44 3.23
N ILE A 153 16.18 0.05 3.05
CA ILE A 153 15.84 0.99 1.97
C ILE A 153 16.24 2.44 2.27
N ILE A 154 16.62 2.74 3.52
CA ILE A 154 17.07 4.08 3.92
C ILE A 154 18.44 4.33 3.30
N LYS A 155 18.56 5.43 2.55
CA LYS A 155 19.79 5.81 1.82
C LYS A 155 20.40 7.08 2.39
N HIS A 156 21.70 7.26 2.12
CA HIS A 156 22.50 8.29 2.74
C HIS A 156 22.03 9.69 2.32
N GLY A 157 21.84 10.59 3.29
CA GLY A 157 21.44 11.99 3.05
C GLY A 157 20.03 12.17 2.49
N ARG A 158 19.25 11.10 2.32
CA ARG A 158 17.89 11.15 1.78
C ARG A 158 16.88 10.97 2.89
N PRO A 159 15.78 11.73 2.92
CA PRO A 159 14.82 11.65 4.01
C PRO A 159 14.10 10.32 4.06
N VAL A 160 13.71 9.94 5.27
CA VAL A 160 12.86 8.78 5.55
C VAL A 160 11.57 9.24 6.23
N ILE A 161 10.45 8.77 5.69
CA ILE A 161 9.12 8.96 6.27
C ILE A 161 8.76 7.69 7.05
N LEU A 162 8.46 7.88 8.33
CA LEU A 162 8.07 6.81 9.25
C LEU A 162 6.55 6.86 9.45
N GLY A 163 5.83 5.85 8.96
CA GLY A 163 4.36 5.81 8.93
C GLY A 163 3.72 5.65 10.31
N GLY A 164 4.22 4.71 11.10
CA GLY A 164 3.88 4.57 12.52
C GLY A 164 2.39 4.32 12.83
N PRO A 165 2.04 4.28 14.13
CA PRO A 165 2.95 4.29 15.27
C PRO A 165 3.78 3.00 15.37
N PHE A 166 5.01 3.08 15.88
CA PHE A 166 5.88 1.92 16.10
C PHE A 166 6.04 1.64 17.59
N LEU A 167 6.35 0.40 17.95
CA LEU A 167 6.79 0.08 19.32
C LEU A 167 8.09 0.83 19.62
N PRO A 168 8.34 1.31 20.86
CA PRO A 168 9.50 2.15 21.17
C PRO A 168 10.86 1.55 20.76
N HIS A 169 11.03 0.24 20.91
CA HIS A 169 12.27 -0.44 20.49
C HIS A 169 12.42 -0.52 18.96
N ILE A 170 11.31 -0.66 18.22
CA ILE A 170 11.29 -0.65 16.76
C ILE A 170 11.54 0.76 16.23
N ASP A 171 10.87 1.76 16.80
CA ASP A 171 11.07 3.17 16.46
C ASP A 171 12.55 3.55 16.62
N ARG A 172 13.18 3.16 17.73
CA ARG A 172 14.60 3.34 17.96
C ARG A 172 15.46 2.72 16.86
N ILE A 173 15.20 1.48 16.45
CA ILE A 173 15.96 0.82 15.38
C ILE A 173 15.88 1.61 14.06
N LEU A 174 14.68 2.09 13.70
CA LEU A 174 14.47 2.86 12.48
C LEU A 174 15.20 4.22 12.55
N ARG A 175 15.11 4.91 13.70
CA ARG A 175 15.77 6.21 13.93
C ARG A 175 17.29 6.10 14.02
N ASP A 176 17.82 5.05 14.65
CA ASP A 176 19.26 4.77 14.71
C ASP A 176 19.80 4.50 13.30
N ARG A 177 19.06 3.74 12.48
CA ARG A 177 19.43 3.50 11.08
C ARG A 177 19.42 4.81 10.28
N ALA A 178 18.37 5.61 10.39
CA ALA A 178 18.29 6.91 9.73
C ALA A 178 19.44 7.83 10.13
N SER A 179 19.77 7.89 11.43
CA SER A 179 20.90 8.67 11.95
C SER A 179 22.24 8.21 11.37
N SER A 180 22.48 6.89 11.29
CA SER A 180 23.70 6.34 10.67
C SER A 180 23.83 6.66 9.18
N MET A 181 22.71 6.88 8.51
CA MET A 181 22.64 7.26 7.11
C MET A 181 22.56 8.78 6.92
N PHE A 182 22.64 9.59 7.98
CA PHE A 182 22.43 11.05 7.92
C PHE A 182 21.11 11.42 7.20
N SER A 183 20.08 10.60 7.42
CA SER A 183 18.78 10.70 6.79
C SER A 183 17.84 11.53 7.67
N PRO A 184 17.31 12.68 7.19
CA PRO A 184 16.29 13.42 7.92
C PRO A 184 15.03 12.57 8.12
N ILE A 185 14.46 12.63 9.31
CA ILE A 185 13.29 11.82 9.67
C ILE A 185 12.04 12.70 9.67
N VAL A 186 10.98 12.22 9.01
CA VAL A 186 9.63 12.79 9.12
C VAL A 186 8.72 11.69 9.62
N SER A 187 8.10 11.86 10.79
CA SER A 187 7.20 10.84 11.34
C SER A 187 5.73 11.26 11.19
N ALA A 188 4.94 10.37 10.61
CA ALA A 188 3.48 10.51 10.45
C ALA A 188 2.71 10.26 11.76
N SER A 189 3.42 10.05 12.87
CA SER A 189 2.87 9.91 14.23
C SER A 189 3.44 10.95 15.20
N ASP A 190 4.14 11.98 14.69
CA ASP A 190 4.66 13.07 15.53
C ASP A 190 3.54 13.97 16.06
N ALA A 191 3.81 14.71 17.14
CA ALA A 191 2.81 15.54 17.83
C ALA A 191 2.20 16.67 16.97
N GLY A 192 2.91 17.09 15.92
CA GLY A 192 2.42 18.04 14.92
C GLY A 192 1.41 17.43 13.92
N VAL A 193 1.21 16.11 13.96
CA VAL A 193 0.24 15.41 13.11
C VAL A 193 -1.04 15.15 13.92
N ARG A 194 -2.15 15.73 13.49
CA ARG A 194 -3.46 15.56 14.11
C ARG A 194 -4.47 15.13 13.06
N THR A 195 -5.23 14.10 13.38
CA THR A 195 -6.32 13.63 12.52
C THR A 195 -7.57 13.34 13.32
N SER A 196 -8.72 13.50 12.67
CA SER A 196 -10.01 13.13 13.26
C SER A 196 -10.96 12.64 12.20
N ILE A 197 -11.60 11.50 12.44
CA ILE A 197 -12.69 11.00 11.60
C ILE A 197 -13.99 11.64 12.08
N LYS A 198 -14.66 12.39 11.21
CA LYS A 198 -15.94 13.05 11.50
C LYS A 198 -17.13 12.11 11.32
N GLY A 199 -16.99 11.15 10.42
CA GLY A 199 -18.02 10.16 10.12
C GLY A 199 -17.89 9.63 8.70
N ILE A 200 -18.87 8.84 8.30
CA ILE A 200 -18.97 8.30 6.95
C ILE A 200 -20.17 8.89 6.25
N GLY A 201 -19.94 9.30 5.02
CA GLY A 201 -20.94 9.88 4.14
C GLY A 201 -20.85 9.26 2.75
N THR A 202 -21.40 10.00 1.79
CA THR A 202 -21.28 9.66 0.37
C THR A 202 -20.57 10.79 -0.35
N PHE A 203 -19.52 10.46 -1.08
CA PHE A 203 -18.79 11.39 -1.93
C PHE A 203 -18.67 10.78 -3.33
N LYS A 204 -19.04 11.56 -4.36
CA LYS A 204 -19.06 11.11 -5.77
C LYS A 204 -19.84 9.80 -5.98
N GLY A 205 -20.92 9.60 -5.23
CA GLY A 205 -21.79 8.43 -5.33
C GLY A 205 -21.21 7.13 -4.74
N ARG A 206 -20.16 7.24 -3.91
CA ARG A 206 -19.55 6.11 -3.19
C ARG A 206 -19.46 6.42 -1.68
N PRO A 207 -19.49 5.41 -0.81
CA PRO A 207 -19.17 5.60 0.60
C PRO A 207 -17.79 6.24 0.76
N SER A 208 -17.70 7.25 1.61
CA SER A 208 -16.46 7.96 1.91
C SER A 208 -16.33 8.24 3.40
N GLN A 209 -15.10 8.22 3.88
CA GLN A 209 -14.76 8.66 5.23
C GLN A 209 -14.43 10.16 5.20
N CYS A 210 -15.24 10.96 5.90
CA CYS A 210 -14.95 12.38 6.12
C CYS A 210 -13.99 12.53 7.29
N CYS A 211 -12.86 13.17 7.07
CA CYS A 211 -11.85 13.40 8.09
C CYS A 211 -11.20 14.78 7.98
N ASP A 212 -10.61 15.22 9.09
CA ASP A 212 -9.68 16.33 9.11
C ASP A 212 -8.26 15.78 9.27
N LEU A 213 -7.32 16.42 8.55
CA LEU A 213 -5.90 16.10 8.58
C LEU A 213 -5.13 17.41 8.70
N VAL A 214 -4.38 17.53 9.80
CA VAL A 214 -3.48 18.65 10.07
C VAL A 214 -2.08 18.10 10.27
N ILE A 215 -1.12 18.63 9.53
CA ILE A 215 0.30 18.28 9.68
C ILE A 215 1.08 19.58 9.82
N GLU A 216 1.80 19.72 10.92
CA GLU A 216 2.75 20.79 11.19
C GLU A 216 4.14 20.14 11.36
N LEU A 217 5.00 20.27 10.33
CA LEU A 217 6.38 19.78 10.39
C LEU A 217 7.31 20.93 10.78
N ASP A 218 8.31 20.66 11.62
CA ASP A 218 9.29 21.63 12.14
C ASP A 218 10.31 22.15 11.10
N HIS A 219 9.96 22.15 9.80
CA HIS A 219 10.87 22.44 8.69
C HIS A 219 10.49 23.67 7.84
N GLY A 220 9.69 24.58 8.40
CA GLY A 220 9.37 25.89 7.80
C GLY A 220 7.93 26.01 7.28
N SER A 221 7.57 27.20 6.79
CA SER A 221 6.18 27.58 6.47
C SER A 221 5.53 26.81 5.30
N GLN A 222 6.31 26.17 4.43
CA GLN A 222 5.78 25.32 3.35
C GLN A 222 5.55 23.86 3.77
N SER A 223 5.92 23.50 5.00
CA SER A 223 5.87 22.14 5.55
C SER A 223 4.64 21.88 6.42
N SER A 224 3.69 22.81 6.48
CA SER A 224 2.41 22.64 7.15
C SER A 224 1.26 22.52 6.16
N ILE A 225 0.26 21.71 6.49
CA ILE A 225 -1.00 21.61 5.74
C ILE A 225 -2.17 21.35 6.69
N GLU A 226 -3.29 21.99 6.40
CA GLU A 226 -4.57 21.74 7.05
C GLU A 226 -5.60 21.41 5.97
N LEU A 227 -6.14 20.20 6.03
CA LEU A 227 -7.19 19.70 5.14
C LEU A 227 -8.41 19.35 6.00
N ARG A 228 -9.41 20.22 5.99
CA ARG A 228 -10.72 19.96 6.61
C ARG A 228 -11.67 19.27 5.64
N ASP A 229 -12.56 18.44 6.17
CA ASP A 229 -13.63 17.79 5.40
C ASP A 229 -13.09 17.02 4.18
N LEU A 230 -11.95 16.34 4.36
CA LEU A 230 -11.33 15.48 3.37
C LEU A 230 -12.16 14.20 3.23
N ASN A 231 -12.52 13.83 2.00
CA ASN A 231 -13.31 12.63 1.74
C ASN A 231 -12.43 11.49 1.20
N LEU A 232 -12.02 10.57 2.07
CA LEU A 232 -11.26 9.39 1.66
C LEU A 232 -12.20 8.28 1.16
N SER A 233 -11.96 7.80 -0.06
CA SER A 233 -12.72 6.69 -0.66
C SER A 233 -12.33 5.32 -0.09
N MET A 234 -11.14 5.19 0.50
CA MET A 234 -10.70 3.98 1.21
C MET A 234 -10.93 4.22 2.71
N LEU A 235 -11.87 3.47 3.29
CA LEU A 235 -12.32 3.67 4.67
C LEU A 235 -11.40 2.99 5.69
N GLY A 236 -11.44 3.48 6.92
CA GLY A 236 -10.72 2.93 8.06
C GLY A 236 -9.63 3.86 8.59
N THR A 237 -9.35 3.73 9.89
CA THR A 237 -8.26 4.44 10.59
C THR A 237 -6.90 4.15 9.96
N HIS A 238 -6.67 2.90 9.57
CA HIS A 238 -5.45 2.47 8.89
C HIS A 238 -5.27 3.11 7.50
N GLN A 239 -6.35 3.38 6.76
CA GLN A 239 -6.26 4.10 5.47
C GLN A 239 -6.01 5.59 5.69
N LEU A 240 -6.60 6.19 6.72
CA LEU A 240 -6.26 7.55 7.14
C LEU A 240 -4.77 7.65 7.50
N GLN A 241 -4.21 6.68 8.23
CA GLN A 241 -2.77 6.67 8.53
C GLN A 241 -1.90 6.54 7.27
N ASN A 242 -2.29 5.71 6.31
CA ASN A 242 -1.61 5.63 5.01
C ASN A 242 -1.68 6.96 4.23
N ALA A 243 -2.83 7.65 4.28
CA ALA A 243 -3.02 8.97 3.67
C ALA A 243 -2.14 10.04 4.32
N VAL A 244 -2.03 10.04 5.66
CA VAL A 244 -1.12 10.91 6.41
C VAL A 244 0.32 10.63 6.01
N THR A 245 0.73 9.36 5.97
CA THR A 245 2.09 8.96 5.58
C THR A 245 2.43 9.44 4.17
N ALA A 246 1.52 9.28 3.21
CA ALA A 246 1.68 9.79 1.86
C ALA A 246 1.73 11.33 1.81
N THR A 247 0.96 12.01 2.66
CA THR A 247 0.97 13.48 2.76
C THR A 247 2.28 13.99 3.33
N CYS A 248 2.83 13.36 4.38
CA CYS A 248 4.17 13.66 4.90
C CYS A 248 5.24 13.50 3.81
N ALA A 249 5.16 12.44 3.01
CA ALA A 249 6.06 12.25 1.88
C ALA A 249 5.91 13.35 0.82
N ALA A 250 4.68 13.75 0.49
CA ALA A 250 4.42 14.84 -0.45
C ALA A 250 4.96 16.19 0.06
N LEU A 251 4.81 16.50 1.34
CA LEU A 251 5.39 17.70 1.96
C LEU A 251 6.92 17.64 1.98
N CYS A 252 7.50 16.47 2.22
CA CYS A 252 8.94 16.26 2.15
C CYS A 252 9.49 16.50 0.73
N LEU A 253 8.83 15.96 -0.30
CA LEU A 253 9.16 16.23 -1.70
C LEU A 253 9.01 17.72 -2.02
N ARG A 254 7.95 18.37 -1.54
CA ARG A 254 7.76 19.82 -1.72
C ARG A 254 8.96 20.62 -1.20
N ASN A 255 9.45 20.29 -0.01
CA ASN A 255 10.63 20.94 0.58
C ASN A 255 11.92 20.70 -0.23
N GLN A 256 11.98 19.64 -1.04
CA GLN A 256 13.09 19.36 -1.96
C GLN A 256 12.96 20.08 -3.31
N GLY A 257 11.93 20.91 -3.49
CA GLY A 257 11.72 21.70 -4.71
C GLY A 257 10.68 21.14 -5.68
N TRP A 258 10.03 20.01 -5.36
CA TRP A 258 8.88 19.53 -6.13
C TRP A 258 7.71 20.50 -5.97
N ARG A 259 7.09 20.91 -7.08
CA ARG A 259 5.90 21.75 -7.03
C ARG A 259 4.74 20.85 -6.69
N ILE A 260 4.19 20.93 -5.49
CA ILE A 260 3.04 20.13 -5.06
C ILE A 260 2.10 21.06 -4.31
N SER A 261 0.94 21.39 -4.86
CA SER A 261 -0.02 22.30 -4.21
C SER A 261 -0.88 21.58 -3.16
N ASN A 262 -1.47 22.34 -2.22
CA ASN A 262 -2.45 21.78 -1.28
C ASN A 262 -3.69 21.24 -2.00
N GLY A 263 -4.06 21.85 -3.14
CA GLY A 263 -5.15 21.37 -3.99
C GLY A 263 -4.87 19.98 -4.57
N SER A 264 -3.65 19.74 -5.05
CA SER A 264 -3.24 18.42 -5.57
C SER A 264 -3.13 17.36 -4.48
N ILE A 265 -2.70 17.73 -3.28
CA ILE A 265 -2.74 16.81 -2.13
C ILE A 265 -4.19 16.40 -1.84
N ARG A 266 -5.11 17.36 -1.68
CA ARG A 266 -6.53 17.07 -1.47
C ARG A 266 -7.10 16.20 -2.59
N ALA A 267 -6.93 16.62 -3.84
CA ALA A 267 -7.47 15.92 -5.00
C ALA A 267 -6.89 14.50 -5.11
N GLY A 268 -5.58 14.33 -4.87
CA GLY A 268 -4.93 13.03 -4.86
C GLY A 268 -5.48 12.11 -3.80
N LEU A 269 -5.65 12.60 -2.57
CA LEU A 269 -6.22 11.83 -1.46
C LEU A 269 -7.69 11.44 -1.72
N GLU A 270 -8.52 12.38 -2.15
CA GLU A 270 -9.96 12.14 -2.38
C GLU A 270 -10.24 11.21 -3.57
N ASN A 271 -9.41 11.28 -4.63
CA ASN A 271 -9.57 10.45 -5.83
C ASN A 271 -8.87 9.08 -5.73
N THR A 272 -8.11 8.82 -4.66
CA THR A 272 -7.41 7.55 -4.51
C THR A 272 -8.39 6.42 -4.23
N PHE A 273 -8.26 5.38 -5.04
CA PHE A 273 -9.03 4.16 -4.93
C PHE A 273 -8.14 2.97 -5.30
N LEU A 274 -8.17 1.92 -4.47
CA LEU A 274 -7.43 0.68 -4.72
C LEU A 274 -8.41 -0.50 -4.61
N PRO A 275 -8.63 -1.25 -5.71
CA PRO A 275 -9.51 -2.42 -5.69
C PRO A 275 -9.14 -3.40 -4.57
N GLY A 276 -10.14 -3.96 -3.89
CA GLY A 276 -9.96 -4.92 -2.81
C GLY A 276 -9.33 -4.35 -1.51
N ARG A 277 -9.28 -3.02 -1.34
CA ARG A 277 -8.88 -2.37 -0.09
C ARG A 277 -10.01 -1.51 0.45
N SER A 278 -10.77 -2.09 1.38
CA SER A 278 -11.97 -1.49 1.97
C SER A 278 -12.88 -0.88 0.91
N GLN A 279 -13.07 -1.64 -0.18
CA GLN A 279 -13.82 -1.23 -1.36
C GLN A 279 -15.30 -1.43 -1.13
N PHE A 280 -16.05 -0.34 -1.00
CA PHE A 280 -17.50 -0.39 -1.04
C PHE A 280 -18.01 -0.34 -2.47
N LEU A 281 -18.91 -1.26 -2.79
CA LEU A 281 -19.59 -1.26 -4.09
C LEU A 281 -20.67 -0.19 -4.11
N THR A 282 -20.85 0.43 -5.27
CA THR A 282 -21.98 1.32 -5.55
C THR A 282 -23.28 0.52 -5.55
N SER A 283 -24.43 1.20 -5.35
CA SER A 283 -25.74 0.54 -5.42
C SER A 283 -25.97 -0.20 -6.74
N LYS A 284 -25.47 0.34 -7.86
CA LYS A 284 -25.53 -0.29 -9.18
C LYS A 284 -24.67 -1.56 -9.28
N GLU A 285 -23.51 -1.58 -8.63
CA GLU A 285 -22.65 -2.76 -8.59
C GLU A 285 -23.23 -3.84 -7.69
N ALA A 286 -23.81 -3.47 -6.54
CA ALA A 286 -24.52 -4.40 -5.66
C ALA A 286 -25.77 -4.98 -6.34
N GLU A 287 -26.51 -4.19 -7.09
CA GLU A 287 -27.67 -4.65 -7.87
C GLU A 287 -27.27 -5.69 -8.94
N LYS A 288 -26.14 -5.50 -9.62
CA LYS A 288 -25.60 -6.49 -10.56
C LYS A 288 -25.25 -7.83 -9.91
N LEU A 289 -24.97 -7.83 -8.59
CA LEU A 289 -24.75 -9.05 -7.80
C LEU A 289 -26.05 -9.64 -7.23
N GLY A 290 -27.21 -9.06 -7.53
CA GLY A 290 -28.49 -9.46 -6.94
C GLY A 290 -28.66 -9.03 -5.48
N LEU A 291 -27.80 -8.14 -4.97
CA LEU A 291 -27.77 -7.69 -3.58
C LEU A 291 -28.33 -6.25 -3.46
N SER A 292 -29.46 -5.99 -4.11
CA SER A 292 -30.11 -4.67 -4.07
C SER A 292 -30.47 -4.27 -2.63
N GLY A 293 -30.23 -3.01 -2.28
CA GLY A 293 -30.43 -2.49 -0.92
C GLY A 293 -29.39 -2.93 0.12
N SER A 294 -28.42 -3.76 -0.26
CA SER A 294 -27.33 -4.19 0.63
C SER A 294 -26.06 -3.37 0.39
N THR A 295 -25.31 -3.12 1.47
CA THR A 295 -23.96 -2.56 1.35
C THR A 295 -22.96 -3.70 1.22
N VAL A 296 -22.21 -3.72 0.11
CA VAL A 296 -21.21 -4.77 -0.16
C VAL A 296 -19.81 -4.19 0.00
N LEU A 297 -19.02 -4.81 0.85
CA LEU A 297 -17.62 -4.47 1.13
C LEU A 297 -16.71 -5.59 0.62
N VAL A 298 -15.70 -5.22 -0.17
CA VAL A 298 -14.66 -6.13 -0.68
C VAL A 298 -13.32 -5.72 -0.07
N ASP A 299 -12.66 -6.66 0.61
CA ASP A 299 -11.36 -6.43 1.24
C ASP A 299 -10.46 -7.67 1.16
N GLY A 300 -9.18 -7.46 0.90
CA GLY A 300 -8.14 -8.50 0.85
C GLY A 300 -7.49 -8.81 2.21
N ALA A 301 -8.17 -8.57 3.33
CA ALA A 301 -7.73 -8.95 4.67
C ALA A 301 -7.52 -10.48 4.77
N HIS A 302 -6.34 -10.89 5.23
CA HIS A 302 -5.94 -12.31 5.28
C HIS A 302 -4.98 -12.63 6.43
N THR A 303 -4.91 -11.72 7.41
CA THR A 303 -4.10 -11.82 8.64
C THR A 303 -4.97 -11.37 9.81
N LYS A 304 -4.59 -11.76 11.04
CA LYS A 304 -5.25 -11.29 12.27
C LYS A 304 -5.35 -9.75 12.33
N ASP A 305 -4.25 -9.05 12.07
CA ASP A 305 -4.21 -7.59 12.13
C ASP A 305 -5.13 -6.94 11.08
N SER A 306 -5.14 -7.47 9.86
CA SER A 306 -6.05 -6.98 8.82
C SER A 306 -7.52 -7.30 9.12
N ALA A 307 -7.79 -8.43 9.79
CA ALA A 307 -9.14 -8.79 10.21
C ALA A 307 -9.65 -7.81 11.26
N LYS A 308 -8.83 -7.53 12.27
CA LYS A 308 -9.13 -6.53 13.30
C LYS A 308 -9.40 -5.15 12.68
N ALA A 309 -8.52 -4.68 11.80
CA ALA A 309 -8.68 -3.38 11.15
C ALA A 309 -9.97 -3.30 10.29
N LEU A 310 -10.33 -4.40 9.61
CA LEU A 310 -11.55 -4.48 8.83
C LEU A 310 -12.80 -4.49 9.73
N LEU A 311 -12.77 -5.23 10.84
CA LEU A 311 -13.86 -5.30 11.80
C LEU A 311 -14.10 -3.94 12.48
N GLU A 312 -13.03 -3.27 12.92
CA GLU A 312 -13.10 -1.91 13.47
C GLU A 312 -13.69 -0.93 12.45
N THR A 313 -13.31 -1.05 11.17
CA THR A 313 -13.87 -0.24 10.09
C THR A 313 -15.36 -0.50 9.95
N ILE A 314 -15.80 -1.76 9.90
CA ILE A 314 -17.21 -2.13 9.79
C ILE A 314 -18.02 -1.63 10.99
N GLN A 315 -17.52 -1.82 12.21
CA GLN A 315 -18.21 -1.39 13.44
C GLN A 315 -18.36 0.14 13.52
N THR A 316 -17.31 0.88 13.15
CA THR A 316 -17.33 2.34 13.14
C THR A 316 -18.26 2.87 12.05
N THR A 317 -18.32 2.17 10.91
CA THR A 317 -19.10 2.59 9.75
C THR A 317 -20.58 2.22 9.85
N PHE A 318 -20.85 1.04 10.40
CA PHE A 318 -22.18 0.46 10.48
C PHE A 318 -22.37 -0.25 11.84
N PRO A 319 -22.51 0.52 12.94
CA PRO A 319 -22.62 -0.06 14.28
C PRO A 319 -23.81 -1.02 14.41
N ASP A 320 -24.95 -0.66 13.84
CA ASP A 320 -26.22 -1.42 13.97
C ASP A 320 -26.50 -2.39 12.81
N SER A 321 -25.59 -2.53 11.83
CA SER A 321 -25.85 -3.39 10.68
C SER A 321 -25.80 -4.87 11.03
N ARG A 322 -26.67 -5.62 10.38
CA ARG A 322 -26.57 -7.07 10.30
C ARG A 322 -25.42 -7.43 9.36
N LEU A 323 -24.52 -8.30 9.81
CA LEU A 323 -23.30 -8.63 9.06
C LEU A 323 -23.35 -10.09 8.61
N ALA A 324 -23.25 -10.28 7.29
CA ALA A 324 -22.93 -11.55 6.67
C ALA A 324 -21.55 -11.45 6.03
N ILE A 325 -20.73 -12.50 6.14
CA ILE A 325 -19.38 -12.52 5.58
C ILE A 325 -19.23 -13.67 4.58
N VAL A 326 -18.56 -13.39 3.46
CA VAL A 326 -18.13 -14.40 2.49
C VAL A 326 -16.61 -14.48 2.56
N VAL A 327 -16.07 -15.64 2.90
CA VAL A 327 -14.63 -15.83 3.14
C VAL A 327 -14.07 -16.90 2.21
N ALA A 328 -12.99 -16.54 1.52
CA ALA A 328 -12.09 -17.45 0.84
C ALA A 328 -10.65 -17.07 1.20
N MET A 329 -9.84 -18.03 1.65
CA MET A 329 -8.47 -17.79 2.10
C MET A 329 -7.50 -18.81 1.52
N ALA A 330 -6.25 -18.40 1.34
CA ALA A 330 -5.17 -19.30 0.94
C ALA A 330 -4.74 -20.22 2.09
N SER A 331 -4.23 -21.41 1.76
CA SER A 331 -3.85 -22.44 2.74
C SER A 331 -2.60 -22.07 3.55
N ASP A 332 -1.79 -21.13 3.06
CA ASP A 332 -0.59 -20.61 3.72
C ASP A 332 -0.89 -19.48 4.73
N LYS A 333 -2.17 -19.22 5.02
CA LYS A 333 -2.63 -18.18 5.97
C LYS A 333 -3.23 -18.77 7.23
N ASP A 334 -3.07 -18.02 8.33
CA ASP A 334 -3.67 -18.35 9.62
C ASP A 334 -5.18 -18.00 9.63
N HIS A 335 -5.96 -18.92 9.08
CA HIS A 335 -7.43 -18.83 8.99
C HIS A 335 -8.07 -18.84 10.38
N LEU A 336 -7.52 -19.57 11.35
CA LEU A 336 -8.06 -19.63 12.71
C LEU A 336 -7.91 -18.30 13.43
N ALA A 337 -6.73 -17.66 13.35
CA ALA A 337 -6.54 -16.35 13.96
C ALA A 337 -7.44 -15.29 13.30
N PHE A 338 -7.61 -15.34 11.97
CA PHE A 338 -8.53 -14.46 11.25
C PHE A 338 -9.98 -14.66 11.73
N ALA A 339 -10.46 -15.91 11.79
CA ALA A 339 -11.83 -16.23 12.16
C ALA A 339 -12.12 -15.87 13.63
N LYS A 340 -11.20 -16.17 14.55
CA LYS A 340 -11.33 -15.81 15.97
C LYS A 340 -11.49 -14.31 16.16
N GLU A 341 -10.71 -13.51 15.45
CA GLU A 341 -10.80 -12.05 15.53
C GLU A 341 -12.19 -11.58 15.04
N PHE A 342 -12.65 -12.05 13.88
CA PHE A 342 -13.96 -11.68 13.33
C PHE A 342 -15.15 -12.10 14.21
N LEU A 343 -15.10 -13.31 14.75
CA LEU A 343 -16.15 -13.85 15.62
C LEU A 343 -16.19 -13.14 16.99
N SER A 344 -15.09 -12.50 17.41
CA SER A 344 -15.02 -11.83 18.70
C SER A 344 -15.73 -10.47 18.74
N GLY A 345 -15.90 -9.78 17.60
CA GLY A 345 -16.33 -8.39 17.61
C GLY A 345 -17.82 -8.11 17.35
N LYS A 346 -18.53 -8.95 16.58
CA LYS A 346 -19.97 -8.72 16.30
C LYS A 346 -20.71 -10.03 16.14
N GLN A 347 -22.01 -10.02 16.44
CA GLN A 347 -22.89 -11.13 16.10
C GLN A 347 -23.05 -11.18 14.58
N LEU A 348 -22.33 -12.12 13.96
CA LEU A 348 -22.48 -12.45 12.55
C LEU A 348 -23.82 -13.16 12.35
N GLU A 349 -24.64 -12.69 11.41
CA GLU A 349 -25.88 -13.38 11.06
C GLU A 349 -25.60 -14.63 10.23
N ALA A 350 -24.60 -14.57 9.35
CA ALA A 350 -24.21 -15.67 8.49
C ALA A 350 -22.72 -15.62 8.12
N VAL A 351 -22.13 -16.79 8.00
CA VAL A 351 -20.76 -16.99 7.50
C VAL A 351 -20.84 -17.95 6.31
N PHE A 352 -20.47 -17.46 5.14
CA PHE A 352 -20.36 -18.23 3.91
C PHE A 352 -18.89 -18.51 3.62
N LEU A 353 -18.52 -19.79 3.63
CA LEU A 353 -17.17 -20.22 3.29
C LEU A 353 -17.17 -20.66 1.83
N THR A 354 -16.19 -20.19 1.07
CA THR A 354 -16.07 -20.51 -0.35
C THR A 354 -14.61 -20.69 -0.75
N GLU A 355 -14.42 -21.14 -1.98
CA GLU A 355 -13.10 -21.39 -2.55
C GLU A 355 -12.81 -20.33 -3.62
N ALA A 356 -11.58 -19.85 -3.66
CA ALA A 356 -11.12 -18.93 -4.70
C ALA A 356 -9.95 -19.55 -5.47
N ASP A 357 -9.92 -19.34 -6.78
CA ASP A 357 -8.76 -19.63 -7.59
C ASP A 357 -7.61 -18.69 -7.21
N ILE A 358 -6.61 -19.23 -6.54
CA ILE A 358 -5.43 -18.48 -6.12
C ILE A 358 -4.31 -18.72 -7.14
N ALA A 359 -3.66 -17.64 -7.56
CA ALA A 359 -2.47 -17.71 -8.42
C ALA A 359 -1.42 -18.66 -7.78
N GLY A 360 -0.76 -19.51 -8.56
CA GLY A 360 0.16 -20.54 -8.04
C GLY A 360 -0.44 -21.96 -7.94
N GLY A 361 -1.68 -22.15 -8.40
CA GLY A 361 -2.27 -23.48 -8.62
C GLY A 361 -3.14 -24.00 -7.47
N THR A 362 -3.61 -25.24 -7.60
CA THR A 362 -4.49 -25.91 -6.61
C THR A 362 -3.84 -26.10 -5.24
N SER A 363 -2.52 -26.01 -5.14
CA SER A 363 -1.75 -26.20 -3.89
C SER A 363 -2.00 -25.15 -2.81
N ARG A 364 -2.48 -23.96 -3.19
CA ARG A 364 -2.77 -22.87 -2.24
C ARG A 364 -4.25 -22.69 -1.93
N LYS A 365 -5.12 -23.51 -2.54
CA LYS A 365 -6.56 -23.47 -2.27
C LYS A 365 -6.85 -24.10 -0.91
N THR A 366 -7.71 -23.45 -0.14
CA THR A 366 -8.32 -24.03 1.06
C THR A 366 -9.75 -24.39 0.74
N SER A 367 -10.17 -25.61 1.04
CA SER A 367 -11.55 -26.01 0.84
C SER A 367 -12.48 -25.29 1.82
N ALA A 368 -13.74 -25.10 1.43
CA ALA A 368 -14.74 -24.51 2.33
C ALA A 368 -14.92 -25.34 3.62
N THR A 369 -14.72 -26.66 3.56
CA THR A 369 -14.75 -27.56 4.72
C THR A 369 -13.60 -27.32 5.69
N ALA A 370 -12.38 -27.14 5.19
CA ALA A 370 -11.21 -26.89 6.05
C ALA A 370 -11.25 -25.51 6.73
N LEU A 371 -12.00 -24.54 6.19
CA LEU A 371 -12.25 -23.25 6.85
C LEU A 371 -13.33 -23.33 7.94
N ARG A 372 -14.15 -24.40 7.94
CA ARG A 372 -15.25 -24.58 8.89
C ARG A 372 -14.77 -25.20 10.21
N ASP A 373 -13.86 -26.16 10.11
CA ASP A 373 -13.25 -26.86 11.24
C ASP A 373 -12.31 -25.94 12.03
#